data_AF-A0A1C7N2V1-F1
#
_entry.id   AF-A0A1C7N2V1-F1
#
_cell.length_a   1.000
_cell.length_b   1.000
_cell.length_c   1.000
_cell.angle_alpha   90.00
_cell.angle_beta   90.00
_cell.angle_gamma   90.00
#
_symmetry.space_group_name_H-M   'P 1'
#
loop_
_entity.id
_entity.type
_entity.pdbx_description
1 polymer ?
#
loop_
_entity_poly.entity_id
_entity_poly.type
_entity_poly.pdbx_seq_one_letter_code
_entity_poly.pdbx_strand_id
1 'polypeptide(L)'
;GFKVDEEGNVINNEGHIAGKAQMLPKEEENKEEDKKDKPFNPNTMVDEHSPRVRKSGKVVDEDDNIVGTVDKSAAHKMAGFPVDYDGNIIDPEGHIVGKAQMIKKDEDDKKEEKSDADKEEEEYRRIADQMSTSIQQSLDKIKPVLKRITETIDDEEAKPQKERDEKKLVDTVKPLIEQGSQILEEANGAIRGLDPTGRIAKKAQSNTSNRKASPEEYHLADLLAQLSGEVTTTIDRAKKKVRNMPHAKKELNPLWNILQSPLLQILSAVGLLLTGVLGLVGNILNGLGLGSIVNSLLGSIGLNKILEGFGLGDALKLGSKK
;
A
#
# COMPACT_ATOMS: atom_id res chain seq x y z
N GLY A 1 14.46 56.28 19.05
CA GLY A 1 13.82 55.09 18.47
C GLY A 1 14.85 54.29 17.73
N PHE A 2 14.57 53.01 17.45
CA PHE A 2 15.47 52.17 16.66
C PHE A 2 15.62 52.72 15.23
N LYS A 3 16.83 52.65 14.66
CA LYS A 3 17.14 53.03 13.27
C LYS A 3 17.65 51.81 12.50
N VAL A 4 17.39 51.74 11.19
CA VAL A 4 17.90 50.65 10.35
C VAL A 4 18.93 51.21 9.39
N ASP A 5 20.08 50.54 9.25
CA ASP A 5 21.12 50.90 8.28
C ASP A 5 20.91 50.25 6.91
N GLU A 6 21.74 50.62 5.93
CA GLU A 6 21.64 50.17 4.54
C GLU A 6 21.92 48.66 4.36
N GLU A 7 22.50 48.00 5.36
CA GLU A 7 22.76 46.56 5.38
C GLU A 7 21.65 45.77 6.09
N GLY A 8 20.63 46.46 6.59
CA GLY A 8 19.45 45.91 7.25
C GLY A 8 19.62 45.72 8.76
N ASN A 9 20.65 46.26 9.40
CA ASN A 9 20.82 46.12 10.85
C ASN A 9 19.97 47.17 11.60
N VAL A 10 19.21 46.71 12.60
CA VAL A 10 18.38 47.56 13.47
C VAL A 10 19.19 47.96 14.70
N ILE A 11 19.47 49.25 14.84
CA ILE A 11 20.33 49.84 15.85
C ILE A 11 19.48 50.58 16.89
N ASN A 12 19.75 50.36 18.18
CA ASN A 12 19.06 51.00 19.30
C ASN A 12 19.58 52.43 19.58
N ASN A 13 18.97 53.13 20.54
CA ASN A 13 19.34 54.52 20.87
C ASN A 13 20.76 54.68 21.45
N GLU A 14 21.39 53.58 21.86
CA GLU A 14 22.74 53.55 22.44
C GLU A 14 23.80 53.20 21.38
N GLY A 15 23.40 52.95 20.13
CA GLY A 15 24.30 52.64 19.02
C GLY A 15 24.62 51.15 18.84
N HIS A 16 23.93 50.25 19.55
CA HIS A 16 24.14 48.81 19.44
C HIS A 16 23.13 48.15 18.49
N ILE A 17 23.59 47.15 17.75
CA ILE A 17 22.74 46.35 16.86
C ILE A 17 21.84 45.45 17.71
N ALA A 18 20.53 45.69 17.64
CA ALA A 18 19.48 44.96 18.36
C ALA A 18 18.81 43.88 17.50
N GLY A 19 19.02 43.87 16.17
CA GLY A 19 18.52 42.84 15.27
C GLY A 19 18.89 43.10 13.82
N LYS A 20 18.52 42.19 12.91
CA LYS A 20 18.69 42.37 11.46
C LYS A 20 17.34 42.20 10.75
N ALA A 21 16.89 43.25 10.08
CA ALA A 21 15.67 43.29 9.30
C ALA A 21 15.92 42.72 7.90
N GLN A 22 15.01 41.88 7.42
CA GLN A 22 15.04 41.37 6.06
C GLN A 22 14.43 42.42 5.12
N MET A 23 15.21 42.96 4.19
CA MET A 23 14.72 43.90 3.20
C MET A 23 13.94 43.16 2.11
N LEU A 24 12.70 43.59 1.85
CA LEU A 24 11.96 43.15 0.69
C LEU A 24 12.60 43.75 -0.57
N PRO A 25 12.69 42.99 -1.68
CA PRO A 25 13.19 43.53 -2.94
C PRO A 25 12.34 44.73 -3.36
N LYS A 26 13.01 45.83 -3.72
CA LYS A 26 12.37 47.03 -4.25
C LYS A 26 11.61 46.64 -5.52
N GLU A 27 10.28 46.72 -5.48
CA GLU A 27 9.49 46.81 -6.70
C GLU A 27 9.94 48.09 -7.43
N GLU A 28 10.43 47.92 -8.64
CA GLU A 28 10.84 49.03 -9.49
C GLU A 28 9.60 49.87 -9.83
N GLU A 29 9.52 51.04 -9.21
CA GLU A 29 8.64 52.12 -9.65
C GLU A 29 8.99 52.47 -11.11
N ASN A 30 8.01 52.20 -11.98
CA ASN A 30 7.57 53.01 -13.10
C ASN A 30 8.64 53.90 -13.77
N LYS A 31 9.17 53.41 -14.90
CA LYS A 31 9.46 54.28 -16.04
C LYS A 31 8.36 54.08 -17.08
N GLU A 32 7.45 55.06 -17.13
CA GLU A 32 6.55 55.27 -18.26
C GLU A 32 7.36 55.51 -19.53
N GLU A 33 7.03 54.79 -20.60
CA GLU A 33 7.28 55.01 -22.06
C GLU A 33 7.10 53.61 -22.71
N ASP A 34 6.05 53.23 -23.44
CA ASP A 34 5.12 53.89 -24.34
C ASP A 34 3.68 53.41 -24.09
N LYS A 35 2.80 54.27 -23.56
CA LYS A 35 1.35 54.08 -23.68
C LYS A 35 0.95 54.45 -25.10
N LYS A 36 1.07 53.51 -26.03
CA LYS A 36 0.13 53.48 -27.16
C LYS A 36 -1.20 53.02 -26.60
N ASP A 37 -2.17 53.93 -26.62
CA ASP A 37 -3.57 53.76 -26.21
C ASP A 37 -4.03 52.29 -26.28
N LYS A 38 -4.02 51.60 -25.13
CA LYS A 38 -4.91 50.45 -24.98
C LYS A 38 -6.29 51.04 -24.82
N PRO A 39 -7.23 50.82 -25.76
CA PRO A 39 -8.58 51.33 -25.61
C PRO A 39 -9.14 50.79 -24.30
N PHE A 40 -9.73 51.68 -23.52
CA PHE A 40 -10.42 51.36 -22.28
C PHE A 40 -11.57 50.43 -22.65
N ASN A 41 -11.44 49.15 -22.29
CA ASN A 41 -12.52 48.19 -22.41
C ASN A 41 -13.32 48.23 -21.09
N PRO A 42 -14.50 48.90 -21.04
CA PRO A 42 -15.36 48.94 -19.85
C PRO A 42 -15.94 47.58 -19.44
N ASN A 43 -15.78 46.53 -20.25
CA ASN A 43 -16.31 45.21 -19.96
C ASN A 43 -15.30 44.39 -19.15
N THR A 44 -15.59 44.20 -17.86
CA THR A 44 -14.78 43.40 -16.92
C THR A 44 -14.90 41.89 -17.14
N MET A 45 -15.68 41.43 -18.12
CA MET A 45 -15.89 39.99 -18.40
C MET A 45 -14.80 39.38 -19.28
N VAL A 46 -13.85 40.18 -19.77
CA VAL A 46 -12.67 39.72 -20.51
C VAL A 46 -11.40 40.30 -19.91
N ASP A 47 -10.33 39.51 -19.93
CA ASP A 47 -9.00 39.84 -19.44
C ASP A 47 -7.92 39.45 -20.47
N GLU A 48 -6.65 39.49 -20.06
CA GLU A 48 -5.53 39.11 -20.93
C GLU A 48 -5.53 37.62 -21.31
N HIS A 49 -6.11 36.76 -20.47
CA HIS A 49 -6.20 35.30 -20.63
C HIS A 49 -7.44 34.85 -21.41
N SER A 50 -8.31 35.78 -21.80
CA SER A 50 -9.56 35.47 -22.49
C SER A 50 -9.30 34.94 -23.91
N PRO A 51 -10.01 33.88 -24.36
CA PRO A 51 -9.85 33.33 -25.70
C PRO A 51 -10.07 34.39 -26.79
N ARG A 52 -9.34 34.27 -27.92
CA ARG A 52 -9.36 35.27 -29.00
C ARG A 52 -9.75 34.69 -30.34
N VAL A 53 -10.51 35.46 -31.11
CA VAL A 53 -10.88 35.11 -32.49
C VAL A 53 -9.66 35.22 -33.41
N ARG A 54 -9.41 34.20 -34.23
CA ARG A 54 -8.39 34.20 -35.29
C ARG A 54 -9.02 34.54 -36.64
N LYS A 55 -8.21 35.00 -37.60
CA LYS A 55 -8.66 35.34 -38.97
C LYS A 55 -9.38 34.19 -39.70
N SER A 56 -9.13 32.95 -39.29
CA SER A 56 -9.76 31.73 -39.80
C SER A 56 -11.19 31.50 -39.30
N GLY A 57 -11.66 32.27 -38.31
CA GLY A 57 -12.94 32.06 -37.63
C GLY A 57 -12.87 31.08 -36.45
N LYS A 58 -11.67 30.62 -36.06
CA LYS A 58 -11.47 29.83 -34.85
C LYS A 58 -11.28 30.76 -33.64
N VAL A 59 -11.84 30.40 -32.50
CA VAL A 59 -11.54 31.04 -31.20
C VAL A 59 -10.55 30.15 -30.48
N VAL A 60 -9.44 30.72 -30.00
CA VAL A 60 -8.40 29.96 -29.32
C VAL A 60 -8.02 30.56 -27.97
N ASP A 61 -7.67 29.71 -27.01
CA ASP A 61 -7.14 30.12 -25.70
C ASP A 61 -5.65 30.50 -25.77
N GLU A 62 -5.03 30.78 -24.61
CA GLU A 62 -3.62 31.16 -24.52
C GLU A 62 -2.64 30.07 -24.98
N ASP A 63 -3.04 28.81 -24.83
CA ASP A 63 -2.28 27.63 -25.25
C ASP A 63 -2.51 27.29 -26.75
N ASP A 64 -3.14 28.20 -27.51
CA ASP A 64 -3.54 28.05 -28.91
C ASP A 64 -4.52 26.89 -29.17
N ASN A 65 -5.21 26.38 -28.14
CA ASN A 65 -6.24 25.36 -28.30
C ASN A 65 -7.54 25.98 -28.83
N ILE A 66 -8.23 25.29 -29.73
CA ILE A 66 -9.49 25.77 -30.31
C ILE A 66 -10.64 25.52 -29.33
N VAL A 67 -11.21 26.59 -28.78
CA VAL A 67 -12.30 26.56 -27.79
C VAL A 67 -13.63 27.05 -28.34
N GLY A 68 -13.68 27.50 -29.59
CA GLY A 68 -14.90 27.97 -30.23
C GLY A 68 -14.73 28.28 -31.70
N THR A 69 -15.83 28.63 -32.36
CA THR A 69 -15.83 29.10 -33.74
C THR A 69 -16.78 30.28 -33.96
N VAL A 70 -16.48 31.08 -34.97
CA VAL A 70 -17.28 32.22 -35.44
C VAL A 70 -17.50 32.02 -36.94
N ASP A 71 -18.64 32.50 -37.45
CA ASP A 71 -18.91 32.47 -38.89
C ASP A 71 -17.75 33.12 -39.66
N LYS A 72 -17.21 32.39 -40.65
CA LYS A 72 -16.08 32.82 -41.47
C LYS A 72 -16.34 34.15 -42.18
N SER A 73 -17.59 34.44 -42.54
CA SER A 73 -17.99 35.70 -43.18
C SER A 73 -17.85 36.91 -42.23
N ALA A 74 -17.94 36.68 -40.92
CA ALA A 74 -17.83 37.71 -39.88
C ALA A 74 -16.45 37.72 -39.20
N ALA A 75 -15.69 36.62 -39.28
CA ALA A 75 -14.42 36.41 -38.60
C ALA A 75 -13.36 37.48 -38.90
N HIS A 76 -13.28 37.99 -40.13
CA HIS A 76 -12.30 39.02 -40.49
C HIS A 76 -12.50 40.35 -39.76
N LYS A 77 -13.73 40.67 -39.36
CA LYS A 77 -14.05 41.91 -38.63
C LYS A 77 -13.79 41.82 -37.12
N MET A 78 -13.66 40.61 -36.60
CA MET A 78 -13.53 40.33 -35.16
C MET A 78 -12.19 39.67 -34.80
N ALA A 79 -11.29 39.49 -35.76
CA ALA A 79 -10.00 38.85 -35.53
C ALA A 79 -9.17 39.65 -34.51
N GLY A 80 -8.74 38.98 -33.44
CA GLY A 80 -7.98 39.55 -32.32
C GLY A 80 -8.84 39.91 -31.11
N PHE A 81 -10.17 39.96 -31.26
CA PHE A 81 -11.08 40.34 -30.17
C PHE A 81 -11.21 39.20 -29.15
N PRO A 82 -11.21 39.52 -27.84
CA PRO A 82 -11.45 38.54 -26.78
C PRO A 82 -12.91 38.08 -26.76
N VAL A 83 -13.11 36.89 -26.20
CA VAL A 83 -14.40 36.24 -26.04
C VAL A 83 -14.61 35.94 -24.56
N ASP A 84 -15.74 36.37 -24.00
CA ASP A 84 -16.10 36.09 -22.60
C ASP A 84 -16.61 34.66 -22.38
N TYR A 85 -16.89 34.30 -21.12
CA TYR A 85 -17.40 32.97 -20.75
C TYR A 85 -18.76 32.61 -21.37
N ASP A 86 -19.57 33.60 -21.74
CA ASP A 86 -20.88 33.41 -22.38
C ASP A 86 -20.77 33.31 -23.92
N GLY A 87 -19.55 33.41 -24.45
CA GLY A 87 -19.24 33.38 -25.87
C GLY A 87 -19.45 34.73 -26.56
N ASN A 88 -19.61 35.84 -25.84
CA ASN A 88 -19.72 37.16 -26.45
C ASN A 88 -18.35 37.68 -26.86
N ILE A 89 -18.27 38.22 -28.07
CA ILE A 89 -17.03 38.79 -28.64
C ILE A 89 -17.02 40.29 -28.33
N ILE A 90 -15.98 40.74 -27.63
CA ILE A 90 -15.89 42.11 -27.10
C ILE A 90 -14.90 42.91 -27.94
N ASP A 91 -15.33 44.04 -28.49
CA ASP A 91 -14.46 44.95 -29.24
C ASP A 91 -13.51 45.73 -28.30
N PRO A 92 -12.52 46.45 -28.84
CA PRO A 92 -11.59 47.23 -28.01
C PRO A 92 -12.27 48.34 -27.20
N GLU A 93 -13.41 48.85 -27.65
CA GLU A 93 -14.27 49.83 -26.98
C GLU A 93 -15.18 49.21 -25.89
N GLY A 94 -15.16 47.89 -25.74
CA GLY A 94 -15.89 47.11 -24.73
C GLY A 94 -17.34 46.76 -25.05
N HIS A 95 -17.76 46.89 -26.30
CA HIS A 95 -19.08 46.48 -26.76
C HIS A 95 -19.10 45.03 -27.23
N ILE A 96 -20.25 44.38 -27.05
CA ILE A 96 -20.52 43.06 -27.64
C ILE A 96 -20.78 43.26 -29.14
N VAL A 97 -19.88 42.75 -29.98
CA VAL A 97 -19.97 42.86 -31.45
C VAL A 97 -20.34 41.56 -32.15
N GLY A 98 -20.41 40.46 -31.40
CA GLY A 98 -20.80 39.16 -31.93
C GLY A 98 -20.88 38.09 -30.86
N LYS A 99 -21.23 36.88 -31.29
CA LYS A 99 -21.27 35.70 -30.44
C LYS A 99 -20.55 34.55 -31.11
N ALA A 100 -19.61 33.95 -30.41
CA ALA A 100 -18.93 32.73 -30.80
C ALA A 100 -19.77 31.51 -30.40
N GLN A 101 -19.73 30.48 -31.24
CA GLN A 101 -20.19 29.16 -30.87
C GLN A 101 -19.06 28.46 -30.13
N MET A 102 -19.11 28.58 -28.80
CA MET A 102 -18.14 27.94 -27.91
C MET A 102 -18.31 26.43 -27.97
N ILE A 103 -17.19 25.73 -28.13
CA ILE A 103 -17.16 24.28 -28.00
C ILE A 103 -17.33 24.03 -26.51
N LYS A 104 -18.45 23.40 -26.12
CA LYS A 104 -18.57 22.87 -24.77
C LYS A 104 -17.40 21.92 -24.58
N LYS A 105 -16.51 22.25 -23.66
CA LYS A 105 -15.51 21.31 -23.17
C LYS A 105 -16.32 20.30 -22.37
N ASP A 106 -16.87 19.30 -23.05
CA ASP A 106 -17.31 18.09 -22.38
C ASP A 106 -16.06 17.60 -21.65
N GLU A 107 -16.11 17.60 -20.31
CA GLU A 107 -15.07 17.04 -19.45
C GLU A 107 -15.01 15.50 -19.56
N ASP A 108 -15.21 14.95 -20.76
CA ASP A 108 -15.10 13.54 -21.05
C ASP A 108 -13.88 13.31 -21.94
N ASP A 109 -12.79 12.96 -21.25
CA ASP A 109 -11.60 12.18 -21.67
C ASP A 109 -10.27 12.74 -21.14
N LYS A 110 -10.28 13.19 -19.88
CA LYS A 110 -9.24 12.79 -18.93
C LYS A 110 -9.81 11.79 -17.93
N LYS A 111 -10.34 10.67 -18.42
CA LYS A 111 -9.92 9.42 -17.77
C LYS A 111 -8.43 9.37 -18.06
N GLU A 112 -7.60 9.70 -17.08
CA GLU A 112 -6.21 9.23 -17.12
C GLU A 112 -6.31 7.74 -17.44
N GLU A 113 -5.98 7.34 -18.67
CA GLU A 113 -5.78 5.93 -18.97
C GLU A 113 -4.64 5.51 -18.05
N LYS A 114 -5.01 4.90 -16.92
CA LYS A 114 -4.06 4.29 -15.99
C LYS A 114 -3.03 3.55 -16.83
N SER A 115 -1.76 3.86 -16.64
CA SER A 115 -0.71 3.16 -17.38
C SER A 115 -0.84 1.66 -17.12
N ASP A 116 -0.33 0.81 -18.01
CA ASP A 116 -0.39 -0.64 -17.78
C ASP A 116 0.28 -1.03 -16.44
N ALA A 117 1.29 -0.27 -16.01
CA ALA A 117 1.90 -0.40 -14.69
C ALA A 117 0.93 -0.07 -13.55
N ASP A 118 0.13 0.99 -13.66
CA ASP A 118 -0.87 1.37 -12.66
C ASP A 118 -2.01 0.33 -12.58
N LYS A 119 -2.43 -0.21 -13.72
CA LYS A 119 -3.44 -1.29 -13.79
C LYS A 119 -2.92 -2.56 -13.13
N GLU A 120 -1.68 -2.94 -13.42
CA GLU A 120 -1.02 -4.10 -12.79
C GLU A 120 -0.82 -3.91 -11.28
N GLU A 121 -0.50 -2.69 -10.83
CA GLU A 121 -0.38 -2.39 -9.40
C GLU A 121 -1.74 -2.42 -8.69
N GLU A 122 -2.79 -1.91 -9.31
CA GLU A 122 -4.14 -1.97 -8.77
C GLU A 122 -4.67 -3.41 -8.71
N GLU A 123 -4.45 -4.20 -9.75
CA GLU A 123 -4.77 -5.64 -9.76
C GLU A 123 -4.01 -6.38 -8.66
N TYR A 124 -2.73 -6.08 -8.48
CA TYR A 124 -1.89 -6.64 -7.42
C TYR A 124 -2.47 -6.36 -6.02
N ARG A 125 -2.83 -5.11 -5.74
CA ARG A 125 -3.42 -4.71 -4.45
C ARG A 125 -4.77 -5.39 -4.21
N ARG A 126 -5.63 -5.46 -5.24
CA ARG A 126 -6.93 -6.16 -5.16
C ARG A 126 -6.77 -7.64 -4.83
N ILE A 127 -5.82 -8.32 -5.47
CA ILE A 127 -5.55 -9.73 -5.18
C ILE A 127 -5.04 -9.91 -3.74
N ALA A 128 -4.12 -9.05 -3.28
CA ALA A 128 -3.62 -9.11 -1.89
C ALA A 128 -4.72 -8.90 -0.85
N ASP A 129 -5.66 -7.98 -1.13
CA ASP A 129 -6.84 -7.74 -0.30
C ASP A 129 -7.81 -8.95 -0.28
N GLN A 130 -8.05 -9.57 -1.44
CA GLN A 130 -8.87 -10.78 -1.53
C GLN A 130 -8.23 -11.99 -0.82
N MET A 131 -6.90 -12.12 -0.89
CA MET A 131 -6.16 -13.12 -0.13
C MET A 131 -6.27 -12.86 1.37
N SER A 132 -6.18 -11.59 1.79
CA SER A 132 -6.33 -11.19 3.20
C SER A 132 -7.71 -11.56 3.74
N THR A 133 -8.76 -11.28 2.96
CA THR A 133 -10.13 -11.70 3.29
C THR A 133 -10.23 -13.22 3.45
N SER A 134 -9.62 -13.99 2.54
CA SER A 134 -9.64 -15.46 2.61
C SER A 134 -8.92 -15.98 3.85
N ILE A 135 -7.75 -15.42 4.20
CA ILE A 135 -7.01 -15.79 5.41
C ILE A 135 -7.76 -15.39 6.67
N GLN A 136 -8.38 -14.20 6.71
CA GLN A 136 -9.17 -13.75 7.85
C GLN A 136 -10.35 -14.69 8.13
N GLN A 137 -11.07 -15.10 7.08
CA GLN A 137 -12.15 -16.09 7.22
C GLN A 137 -11.64 -17.43 7.77
N SER A 138 -10.48 -17.88 7.32
CA SER A 138 -9.85 -19.10 7.84
C SER A 138 -9.40 -18.94 9.30
N LEU A 139 -8.86 -17.78 9.68
CA LEU A 139 -8.52 -17.45 11.07
C LEU A 139 -9.74 -17.54 11.98
N ASP A 140 -10.85 -16.92 11.58
CA ASP A 140 -12.09 -16.89 12.37
C ASP A 140 -12.66 -18.30 12.58
N LYS A 141 -12.55 -19.17 11.57
CA LYS A 141 -12.97 -20.57 11.64
C LYS A 141 -12.01 -21.45 12.44
N ILE A 142 -10.69 -21.27 12.29
CA ILE A 142 -9.70 -22.18 12.88
C ILE A 142 -9.44 -21.90 14.36
N LYS A 143 -9.50 -20.63 14.79
CA LYS A 143 -9.30 -20.24 16.20
C LYS A 143 -10.14 -21.05 17.21
N PRO A 144 -11.48 -21.19 17.04
CA PRO A 144 -12.27 -22.00 17.97
C PRO A 144 -11.90 -23.49 17.93
N VAL A 145 -11.44 -24.02 16.78
CA VAL A 145 -10.98 -25.41 16.65
C VAL A 145 -9.68 -25.63 17.43
N LEU A 146 -8.69 -24.75 17.24
CA LEU A 146 -7.40 -24.79 17.95
C LEU A 146 -7.57 -24.63 19.46
N LYS A 147 -8.46 -23.72 19.87
CA LYS A 147 -8.84 -23.55 21.28
C LYS A 147 -9.40 -24.85 21.86
N ARG A 148 -10.33 -25.50 21.16
CA ARG A 148 -10.92 -26.76 21.62
C ARG A 148 -9.91 -27.91 21.69
N ILE A 149 -8.97 -28.00 20.75
CA ILE A 149 -7.84 -28.94 20.81
C ILE A 149 -7.04 -28.69 22.09
N THR A 150 -6.67 -27.43 22.33
CA THR A 150 -5.87 -27.04 23.49
C THR A 150 -6.57 -27.36 24.80
N GLU A 151 -7.84 -26.97 24.94
CA GLU A 151 -8.64 -27.24 26.14
C GLU A 151 -8.79 -28.75 26.39
N THR A 152 -9.09 -29.54 25.35
CA THR A 152 -9.24 -31.00 25.49
C THR A 152 -7.95 -31.66 25.99
N ILE A 153 -6.79 -31.22 25.47
CA ILE A 153 -5.48 -31.76 25.90
C ILE A 153 -5.12 -31.25 27.30
N ASP A 154 -5.41 -29.99 27.61
CA ASP A 154 -5.15 -29.38 28.92
C ASP A 154 -5.94 -30.08 30.02
N ASP A 155 -7.23 -30.34 29.78
CA ASP A 155 -8.12 -31.03 30.72
C ASP A 155 -7.68 -32.47 30.96
N GLU A 156 -7.23 -33.18 29.92
CA GLU A 156 -6.73 -34.54 30.08
C GLU A 156 -5.38 -34.58 30.79
N GLU A 157 -4.49 -33.63 30.50
CA GLU A 157 -3.18 -33.53 31.13
C GLU A 157 -3.26 -33.16 32.62
N ALA A 158 -4.25 -32.38 33.02
CA ALA A 158 -4.48 -32.03 34.42
C ALA A 158 -4.87 -33.23 35.30
N LYS A 159 -5.36 -34.34 34.72
CA LYS A 159 -5.73 -35.54 35.49
C LYS A 159 -4.50 -36.31 36.00
N PRO A 160 -4.61 -37.00 37.15
CA PRO A 160 -3.60 -37.97 37.59
C PRO A 160 -3.30 -38.98 36.49
N GLN A 161 -2.03 -39.35 36.30
CA GLN A 161 -1.61 -40.15 35.14
C GLN A 161 -2.37 -41.47 34.96
N LYS A 162 -2.78 -42.11 36.06
CA LYS A 162 -3.57 -43.35 36.09
C LYS A 162 -5.05 -43.18 35.69
N GLU A 163 -5.56 -41.96 35.72
CA GLU A 163 -6.96 -41.58 35.42
C GLU A 163 -7.11 -40.98 34.02
N ARG A 164 -6.00 -40.83 33.28
CA ARG A 164 -6.00 -40.30 31.93
C ARG A 164 -6.58 -41.32 30.94
N ASP A 165 -7.52 -40.87 30.12
CA ASP A 165 -8.09 -41.64 29.03
C ASP A 165 -7.47 -41.21 27.71
N GLU A 166 -6.29 -41.77 27.41
CA GLU A 166 -5.54 -41.45 26.19
C GLU A 166 -6.29 -41.83 24.91
N LYS A 167 -7.16 -42.85 24.95
CA LYS A 167 -7.92 -43.26 23.79
C LYS A 167 -9.03 -42.24 23.50
N LYS A 168 -9.81 -41.85 24.52
CA LYS A 168 -10.84 -40.82 24.37
C LYS A 168 -10.25 -39.47 23.97
N LEU A 169 -9.06 -39.13 24.48
CA LEU A 169 -8.34 -37.94 24.06
C LEU A 169 -8.08 -37.96 22.54
N VAL A 170 -7.53 -39.05 22.03
CA VAL A 170 -7.27 -39.23 20.59
C VAL A 170 -8.58 -39.17 19.79
N ASP A 171 -9.60 -39.91 20.22
CA ASP A 171 -10.91 -39.98 19.56
C ASP A 171 -11.59 -38.59 19.48
N THR A 172 -11.29 -37.69 20.44
CA THR A 172 -11.82 -36.32 20.48
C THR A 172 -10.96 -35.33 19.68
N VAL A 173 -9.63 -35.43 19.78
CA VAL A 173 -8.71 -34.45 19.18
C VAL A 173 -8.52 -34.69 17.68
N LYS A 174 -8.48 -35.94 17.23
CA LYS A 174 -8.31 -36.29 15.81
C LYS A 174 -9.28 -35.56 14.86
N PRO A 175 -10.62 -35.60 15.08
CA PRO A 175 -11.55 -34.90 14.19
C PRO A 175 -11.37 -33.37 14.21
N LEU A 176 -10.90 -32.80 15.32
CA LEU A 176 -10.59 -31.36 15.39
C LEU A 176 -9.34 -31.03 14.55
N ILE A 177 -8.33 -31.88 14.56
CA ILE A 177 -7.15 -31.72 13.71
C ILE A 177 -7.55 -31.79 12.22
N GLU A 178 -8.37 -32.78 11.85
CA GLU A 178 -8.87 -32.94 10.49
C GLU A 178 -9.70 -31.72 10.05
N GLN A 179 -10.58 -31.22 10.93
CA GLN A 179 -11.32 -29.98 10.69
C GLN A 179 -10.40 -28.76 10.51
N GLY A 180 -9.38 -28.62 11.35
CA GLY A 180 -8.38 -27.56 11.23
C GLY A 180 -7.60 -27.64 9.91
N SER A 181 -7.21 -28.85 9.49
CA SER A 181 -6.54 -29.09 8.21
C SER A 181 -7.42 -28.68 7.03
N GLN A 182 -8.69 -29.07 7.04
CA GLN A 182 -9.64 -28.72 5.99
C GLN A 182 -9.80 -27.20 5.83
N ILE A 183 -9.89 -26.45 6.93
CA ILE A 183 -9.98 -24.98 6.90
C ILE A 183 -8.74 -24.36 6.23
N LEU A 184 -7.55 -24.90 6.50
CA LEU A 184 -6.31 -24.43 5.88
C LEU A 184 -6.21 -24.84 4.41
N GLU A 185 -6.68 -26.03 4.04
CA GLU A 185 -6.74 -26.47 2.64
C GLU A 185 -7.68 -25.60 1.80
N GLU A 186 -8.84 -25.25 2.35
CA GLU A 186 -9.77 -24.28 1.73
C GLU A 186 -9.08 -22.93 1.49
N ALA A 187 -8.37 -22.41 2.48
CA ALA A 187 -7.63 -21.15 2.36
C ALA A 187 -6.54 -21.22 1.28
N ASN A 188 -5.75 -22.30 1.28
CA ASN A 188 -4.72 -22.56 0.28
C ASN A 188 -5.31 -22.64 -1.13
N GLY A 189 -6.44 -23.33 -1.29
CA GLY A 189 -7.17 -23.41 -2.55
C GLY A 189 -7.64 -22.05 -3.04
N ALA A 190 -8.23 -21.24 -2.16
CA ALA A 190 -8.68 -19.89 -2.47
C ALA A 190 -7.51 -18.99 -2.92
N ILE A 191 -6.40 -18.99 -2.17
CA ILE A 191 -5.19 -18.21 -2.51
C ILE A 191 -4.65 -18.60 -3.88
N ARG A 192 -4.51 -19.91 -4.16
CA ARG A 192 -4.03 -20.39 -5.45
C ARG A 192 -4.99 -20.08 -6.60
N GLY A 193 -6.29 -20.03 -6.32
CA GLY A 193 -7.31 -19.60 -7.29
C GLY A 193 -7.21 -18.12 -7.62
N LEU A 194 -6.86 -17.27 -6.64
CA LEU A 194 -6.68 -15.83 -6.80
C LEU A 194 -5.38 -15.48 -7.55
N ASP A 195 -4.31 -16.25 -7.35
CA ASP A 195 -3.05 -16.08 -8.08
C ASP A 195 -2.51 -17.40 -8.66
N PRO A 196 -3.07 -17.89 -9.78
CA PRO A 196 -2.62 -19.13 -10.42
C PRO A 196 -1.19 -19.03 -10.96
N THR A 197 -0.73 -17.82 -11.26
CA THR A 197 0.55 -17.54 -11.92
C THR A 197 1.71 -17.29 -10.95
N GLY A 198 1.42 -17.20 -9.66
CA GLY A 198 2.38 -16.82 -8.62
C GLY A 198 2.93 -15.41 -8.80
N ARG A 199 2.17 -14.50 -9.43
CA ARG A 199 2.55 -13.09 -9.62
C ARG A 199 2.71 -12.39 -8.29
N ILE A 200 1.85 -12.69 -7.31
CA ILE A 200 1.91 -12.12 -5.97
C ILE A 200 3.20 -12.52 -5.29
N ALA A 201 3.49 -13.82 -5.27
CA ALA A 201 4.72 -14.36 -4.70
C ALA A 201 5.96 -13.68 -5.33
N LYS A 202 6.03 -13.59 -6.67
CA LYS A 202 7.15 -12.95 -7.37
C LYS A 202 7.30 -11.48 -7.00
N LYS A 203 6.20 -10.73 -6.94
CA LYS A 203 6.23 -9.29 -6.63
C LYS A 203 6.55 -9.02 -5.16
N ALA A 204 5.97 -9.79 -4.23
CA ALA A 204 6.30 -9.74 -2.80
C ALA A 204 7.79 -9.99 -2.53
N GLN A 205 8.41 -10.93 -3.25
CA GLN A 205 9.85 -11.18 -3.17
C GLN A 205 10.68 -9.97 -3.64
N SER A 206 10.27 -9.32 -4.73
CA SER A 206 10.94 -8.09 -5.23
C SER A 206 10.76 -6.88 -4.30
N ASN A 207 9.59 -6.74 -3.67
CA ASN A 207 9.28 -5.63 -2.78
C ASN A 207 10.01 -5.71 -1.44
N THR A 208 10.27 -6.94 -0.96
CA THR A 208 11.06 -7.19 0.26
C THR A 208 12.50 -6.68 0.12
N SER A 209 13.13 -6.89 -1.04
CA SER A 209 14.47 -6.40 -1.33
C SER A 209 14.54 -4.87 -1.43
N ASN A 210 13.44 -4.23 -1.82
CA ASN A 210 13.38 -2.79 -2.08
C ASN A 210 12.68 -1.98 -0.98
N ARG A 211 12.17 -2.61 0.10
CA ARG A 211 11.39 -1.98 1.20
C ARG A 211 10.18 -1.16 0.70
N LYS A 212 9.45 -1.66 -0.29
CA LYS A 212 8.32 -0.98 -0.96
C LYS A 212 7.02 -1.78 -0.88
N ALA A 213 6.70 -2.36 0.27
CA ALA A 213 5.45 -3.10 0.42
C ALA A 213 4.25 -2.15 0.52
N SER A 214 3.14 -2.50 -0.13
CA SER A 214 1.87 -1.78 -0.04
C SER A 214 1.17 -2.05 1.31
N PRO A 215 0.21 -1.21 1.74
CA PRO A 215 -0.58 -1.46 2.94
C PRO A 215 -1.29 -2.83 2.92
N GLU A 216 -1.78 -3.25 1.76
CA GLU A 216 -2.45 -4.55 1.55
C GLU A 216 -1.47 -5.72 1.71
N GLU A 217 -0.22 -5.59 1.22
CA GLU A 217 0.84 -6.58 1.46
C GLU A 217 1.17 -6.72 2.95
N TYR A 218 1.29 -5.60 3.66
CA TYR A 218 1.55 -5.61 5.10
C TYR A 218 0.42 -6.28 5.87
N HIS A 219 -0.84 -5.97 5.51
CA HIS A 219 -2.00 -6.58 6.13
C HIS A 219 -2.05 -8.09 5.89
N LEU A 220 -1.85 -8.53 4.64
CA LEU A 220 -1.78 -9.95 4.28
C LEU A 220 -0.67 -10.67 5.07
N ALA A 221 0.51 -10.07 5.18
CA ALA A 221 1.63 -10.62 5.93
C ALA A 221 1.33 -10.76 7.43
N ASP A 222 0.66 -9.77 8.04
CA ASP A 222 0.25 -9.82 9.45
C ASP A 222 -0.74 -10.96 9.70
N LEU A 223 -1.77 -11.09 8.86
CA LEU A 223 -2.74 -12.18 8.96
C LEU A 223 -2.10 -13.57 8.81
N LEU A 224 -1.14 -13.70 7.89
CA LEU A 224 -0.39 -14.94 7.70
C LEU A 224 0.51 -15.24 8.89
N ALA A 225 1.11 -14.23 9.52
CA ALA A 225 1.87 -14.39 10.74
C ALA A 225 0.97 -14.83 11.91
N GLN A 226 -0.21 -14.23 12.06
CA GLN A 226 -1.20 -14.64 13.06
C GLN A 226 -1.63 -16.09 12.84
N LEU A 227 -2.02 -16.47 11.61
CA LEU A 227 -2.46 -17.83 11.30
C LEU A 227 -1.35 -18.85 11.59
N SER A 228 -0.12 -18.52 11.19
CA SER A 228 1.04 -19.37 11.47
C SER A 228 1.30 -19.50 12.96
N GLY A 229 1.24 -18.40 13.71
CA GLY A 229 1.45 -18.36 15.15
C GLY A 229 0.43 -19.21 15.91
N GLU A 230 -0.86 -19.05 15.62
CA GLU A 230 -1.95 -19.79 16.26
C GLU A 230 -1.81 -21.31 16.06
N VAL A 231 -1.59 -21.74 14.81
CA VAL A 231 -1.47 -23.16 14.46
C VAL A 231 -0.21 -23.79 15.07
N THR A 232 0.95 -23.14 14.91
CA THR A 232 2.23 -23.67 15.42
C THR A 232 2.25 -23.73 16.94
N THR A 233 1.83 -22.65 17.61
CA THR A 233 1.74 -22.62 19.09
C THR A 233 0.84 -23.71 19.63
N THR A 234 -0.30 -23.95 18.96
CA THR A 234 -1.22 -25.04 19.35
C THR A 234 -0.57 -26.41 19.20
N ILE A 235 0.07 -26.68 18.05
CA ILE A 235 0.77 -27.95 17.79
C ILE A 235 1.85 -28.20 18.85
N ASP A 236 2.65 -27.18 19.19
CA ASP A 236 3.78 -27.35 20.08
C ASP A 236 3.37 -27.49 21.54
N ARG A 237 2.36 -26.73 21.98
CA ARG A 237 1.73 -26.92 23.28
C ARG A 237 1.13 -28.32 23.40
N ALA A 238 0.40 -28.77 22.38
CA ALA A 238 -0.19 -30.11 22.32
C ALA A 238 0.89 -31.19 22.44
N LYS A 239 1.93 -31.16 21.59
CA LYS A 239 3.08 -32.10 21.61
C LYS A 239 3.76 -32.14 22.97
N LYS A 240 3.97 -30.98 23.62
CA LYS A 240 4.60 -30.90 24.94
C LYS A 240 3.75 -31.58 26.02
N LYS A 241 2.44 -31.38 26.00
CA LYS A 241 1.51 -31.91 27.02
C LYS A 241 1.25 -33.40 26.87
N VAL A 242 1.16 -33.91 25.64
CA VAL A 242 1.00 -35.35 25.41
C VAL A 242 2.30 -36.14 25.55
N ARG A 243 3.43 -35.50 25.89
CA ARG A 243 4.75 -36.17 26.01
C ARG A 243 4.74 -37.37 26.96
N ASN A 244 3.96 -37.29 28.03
CA ASN A 244 3.82 -38.33 29.06
C ASN A 244 2.55 -39.20 28.87
N MET A 245 1.98 -39.20 27.66
CA MET A 245 0.83 -40.01 27.25
C MET A 245 1.24 -40.87 26.04
N PRO A 246 1.81 -42.07 26.22
CA PRO A 246 2.44 -42.83 25.14
C PRO A 246 1.52 -43.19 23.96
N HIS A 247 0.27 -43.57 24.24
CA HIS A 247 -0.73 -43.88 23.22
C HIS A 247 -1.16 -42.62 22.49
N ALA A 248 -1.55 -41.57 23.22
CA ALA A 248 -1.98 -40.31 22.61
C ALA A 248 -0.87 -39.65 21.79
N LYS A 249 0.37 -39.64 22.29
CA LYS A 249 1.54 -39.14 21.55
C LYS A 249 1.75 -39.89 20.25
N LYS A 250 1.66 -41.22 20.27
CA LYS A 250 1.86 -42.06 19.09
C LYS A 250 0.81 -41.78 18.01
N GLU A 251 -0.45 -41.69 18.40
CA GLU A 251 -1.58 -41.52 17.48
C GLU A 251 -1.70 -40.07 16.97
N LEU A 252 -1.44 -39.06 17.80
CA LEU A 252 -1.58 -37.65 17.42
C LEU A 252 -0.37 -37.10 16.65
N ASN A 253 0.83 -37.64 16.86
CA ASN A 253 2.05 -37.12 16.23
C ASN A 253 1.98 -37.02 14.70
N PRO A 254 1.52 -38.05 13.96
CA PRO A 254 1.35 -37.96 12.51
C PRO A 254 0.33 -36.89 12.10
N LEU A 255 -0.73 -36.69 12.90
CA LEU A 255 -1.82 -35.77 12.58
C LEU A 255 -1.38 -34.31 12.68
N TRP A 256 -0.41 -33.96 13.54
CA TRP A 256 0.14 -32.61 13.59
C TRP A 256 0.78 -32.18 12.25
N ASN A 257 1.38 -33.12 11.52
CA ASN A 257 1.94 -32.84 10.20
C ASN A 257 0.85 -32.59 9.15
N ILE A 258 -0.31 -33.24 9.31
CA ILE A 258 -1.48 -33.01 8.45
C ILE A 258 -1.95 -31.57 8.62
N LEU A 259 -2.10 -31.09 9.86
CA LEU A 259 -2.45 -29.70 10.13
C LEU A 259 -1.38 -28.69 9.66
N GLN A 260 -0.10 -29.04 9.80
CA GLN A 260 1.01 -28.15 9.45
C GLN A 260 1.23 -28.02 7.93
N SER A 261 0.97 -29.07 7.14
CA SER A 261 1.29 -29.08 5.70
C SER A 261 0.55 -27.99 4.90
N PRO A 262 -0.78 -27.83 4.99
CA PRO A 262 -1.51 -26.78 4.30
C PRO A 262 -1.05 -25.37 4.69
N LEU A 263 -0.69 -25.14 5.96
CA LEU A 263 -0.12 -23.87 6.42
C LEU A 263 1.15 -23.50 5.64
N LEU A 264 2.06 -24.46 5.47
CA LEU A 264 3.29 -24.23 4.70
C LEU A 264 3.00 -23.97 3.21
N GLN A 265 1.98 -24.63 2.66
CA GLN A 265 1.56 -24.41 1.28
C GLN A 265 0.97 -23.01 1.07
N ILE A 266 0.20 -22.49 2.02
CA ILE A 266 -0.29 -21.11 2.04
C ILE A 266 0.89 -20.12 2.01
N LEU A 267 1.85 -20.28 2.93
CA LEU A 267 3.02 -19.41 3.01
C LEU A 267 3.86 -19.44 1.72
N SER A 268 3.97 -20.63 1.11
CA SER A 268 4.61 -20.83 -0.18
C SER A 268 3.88 -20.12 -1.31
N ALA A 269 2.55 -20.25 -1.37
CA ALA A 269 1.72 -19.66 -2.41
C ALA A 269 1.78 -18.12 -2.41
N VAL A 270 1.87 -17.50 -1.23
CA VAL A 270 2.02 -16.04 -1.09
C VAL A 270 3.49 -15.58 -1.25
N GLY A 271 4.44 -16.51 -1.35
CA GLY A 271 5.87 -16.20 -1.54
C GLY A 271 6.60 -15.74 -0.27
N LEU A 272 5.98 -15.92 0.90
CA LEU A 272 6.54 -15.53 2.20
C LEU A 272 7.60 -16.50 2.73
N LEU A 273 7.93 -17.54 1.96
CA LEU A 273 9.08 -18.41 2.21
C LEU A 273 10.45 -17.75 1.90
N LEU A 274 10.48 -16.44 1.60
CA LEU A 274 11.71 -15.66 1.55
C LEU A 274 11.91 -14.82 2.83
N THR A 275 13.18 -14.50 3.05
CA THR A 275 13.86 -14.07 4.29
C THR A 275 13.17 -12.97 5.10
N GLY A 276 12.31 -12.13 4.51
CA GLY A 276 11.67 -10.99 5.18
C GLY A 276 10.56 -11.40 6.16
N VAL A 277 9.59 -12.19 5.70
CA VAL A 277 8.48 -12.66 6.57
C VAL A 277 8.87 -13.90 7.35
N LEU A 278 9.76 -14.76 6.85
CA LEU A 278 10.41 -15.77 7.70
C LEU A 278 11.24 -15.16 8.83
N GLY A 279 11.77 -13.94 8.66
CA GLY A 279 12.43 -13.20 9.73
C GLY A 279 11.44 -12.70 10.78
N LEU A 280 10.28 -12.17 10.35
CA LEU A 280 9.22 -11.72 11.26
C LEU A 280 8.53 -12.90 11.96
N VAL A 281 8.06 -13.87 11.20
CA VAL A 281 7.50 -15.14 11.69
C VAL A 281 8.55 -15.89 12.50
N GLY A 282 9.81 -15.93 12.06
CA GLY A 282 10.91 -16.52 12.80
C GLY A 282 11.22 -15.80 14.12
N ASN A 283 11.16 -14.47 14.18
CA ASN A 283 11.34 -13.70 15.41
C ASN A 283 10.18 -13.90 16.39
N ILE A 284 8.94 -13.93 15.88
CA ILE A 284 7.74 -14.23 16.66
C ILE A 284 7.81 -15.67 17.21
N LEU A 285 8.18 -16.64 16.36
CA LEU A 285 8.31 -18.04 16.73
C LEU A 285 9.52 -18.32 17.64
N ASN A 286 10.64 -17.59 17.47
CA ASN A 286 11.79 -17.62 18.39
C ASN A 286 11.41 -17.04 19.76
N GLY A 287 10.63 -15.95 19.80
CA GLY A 287 10.07 -15.39 21.03
C GLY A 287 9.10 -16.33 21.76
N LEU A 288 8.49 -17.28 21.05
CA LEU A 288 7.59 -18.31 21.58
C LEU A 288 8.29 -19.66 21.86
N GLY A 289 9.61 -19.75 21.69
CA GLY A 289 10.41 -20.96 21.98
C GLY A 289 10.39 -22.03 20.89
N LEU A 290 9.96 -21.68 19.66
CA LEU A 290 9.79 -22.59 18.51
C LEU A 290 10.92 -22.49 17.48
N GLY A 291 12.06 -21.91 17.88
CA GLY A 291 13.21 -21.70 17.00
C GLY A 291 13.77 -22.99 16.38
N SER A 292 13.57 -24.15 17.01
CA SER A 292 13.97 -25.44 16.43
C SER A 292 13.14 -25.86 15.22
N ILE A 293 11.85 -25.52 15.17
CA ILE A 293 10.96 -25.87 14.05
C ILE A 293 11.21 -24.91 12.89
N VAL A 294 11.36 -23.62 13.18
CA VAL A 294 11.78 -22.62 12.19
C VAL A 294 13.13 -23.00 11.60
N ASN A 295 14.13 -23.32 12.43
CA ASN A 295 15.45 -23.76 11.94
C ASN A 295 15.41 -25.11 11.19
N SER A 296 14.53 -26.04 11.53
CA SER A 296 14.35 -27.29 10.77
C SER A 296 13.67 -27.06 9.43
N LEU A 297 12.76 -26.08 9.35
CA LEU A 297 12.07 -25.71 8.12
C LEU A 297 13.00 -24.91 7.19
N LEU A 298 13.75 -23.96 7.74
CA LEU A 298 14.79 -23.21 7.04
C LEU A 298 15.94 -24.11 6.58
N GLY A 299 16.36 -25.05 7.43
CA GLY A 299 17.43 -26.01 7.15
C GLY A 299 17.05 -27.04 6.07
N SER A 300 15.82 -27.55 6.07
CA SER A 300 15.36 -28.55 5.08
C SER A 300 15.12 -27.97 3.69
N ILE A 301 14.81 -26.67 3.59
CA ILE A 301 14.62 -25.94 2.31
C ILE A 301 15.96 -25.42 1.75
N GLY A 302 17.06 -25.55 2.50
CA GLY A 302 18.40 -25.11 2.05
C GLY A 302 18.64 -23.61 2.20
N LEU A 303 17.82 -22.90 2.98
CA LEU A 303 17.93 -21.45 3.20
C LEU A 303 19.22 -21.07 3.94
N ASN A 304 19.89 -22.00 4.63
CA ASN A 304 21.21 -21.76 5.22
C ASN A 304 22.26 -21.36 4.18
N LYS A 305 22.21 -21.94 2.96
CA LYS A 305 23.14 -21.57 1.87
C LYS A 305 22.82 -20.20 1.28
N ILE A 306 21.56 -19.78 1.34
CA ILE A 306 21.12 -18.47 0.88
C ILE A 306 21.50 -17.41 1.94
N LEU A 307 21.33 -17.70 3.23
CA LEU A 307 21.75 -16.83 4.34
C LEU A 307 23.28 -16.66 4.42
N GLU A 308 24.05 -17.72 4.13
CA GLU A 308 25.51 -17.65 3.97
C GLU A 308 25.91 -16.82 2.73
N GLY A 309 25.16 -16.92 1.63
CA GLY A 309 25.36 -16.13 0.41
C GLY A 309 25.08 -14.62 0.56
N PHE A 310 24.31 -14.22 1.56
CA PHE A 310 24.03 -12.81 1.92
C PHE A 310 24.88 -12.29 3.09
N GLY A 311 25.85 -13.07 3.59
CA GLY A 311 26.77 -12.63 4.66
C GLY A 311 26.12 -12.53 6.05
N LEU A 312 24.90 -13.05 6.24
CA LEU A 312 24.20 -13.04 7.53
C LEU A 312 24.53 -14.26 8.41
N GLY A 313 25.37 -15.19 7.94
CA GLY A 313 25.76 -16.40 8.67
C GLY A 313 26.43 -16.13 10.04
N ASP A 314 27.04 -14.95 10.23
CA ASP A 314 27.69 -14.57 11.49
C ASP A 314 26.76 -13.88 12.50
N ALA A 315 25.65 -13.29 12.05
CA ALA A 315 24.67 -12.64 12.94
C ALA A 315 23.89 -13.67 13.79
N LEU A 316 23.77 -14.91 13.31
CA LEU A 316 23.14 -16.02 14.03
C LEU A 316 24.09 -16.76 14.98
N LYS A 317 25.42 -16.52 14.91
CA LYS A 317 26.41 -17.14 15.81
C LYS A 317 26.64 -16.35 17.11
N LEU A 318 26.05 -15.17 17.27
CA LEU A 318 26.24 -14.33 18.46
C LEU A 318 25.44 -14.76 19.71
N GLY A 319 24.66 -15.84 19.64
CA GLY A 319 24.04 -16.48 20.82
C GLY A 319 24.90 -17.56 21.48
N SER A 320 26.05 -17.91 20.91
CA SER A 320 26.96 -18.93 21.45
C SER A 320 28.27 -18.29 21.89
N LYS A 321 28.29 -17.72 23.10
CA LYS A 321 29.54 -17.48 23.82
C LYS A 321 29.37 -17.79 25.31
N LYS A 322 29.99 -18.93 25.67
CA LYS A 322 30.40 -19.45 26.99
C LYS A 322 29.32 -19.80 28.00
#